data_AF-A0A956FE27-F1
#
_entry.id   AF-A0A956FE27-F1
#
_cell.length_a   1.000
_cell.length_b   1.000
_cell.length_c   1.000
_cell.angle_alpha   90.00
_cell.angle_beta   90.00
_cell.angle_gamma   90.00
#
_symmetry.space_group_name_H-M   'P 1'
#
loop_
_entity.id
_entity.type
_entity.pdbx_description
1 polymer ?
#
loop_
_entity_poly.entity_id
_entity_poly.type
_entity_poly.pdbx_seq_one_letter_code
_entity_poly.pdbx_strand_id
1 'polypeptide(L)'
;MSALSTPTMHGGVLVPLDPFRVSHLAAVAAELLISKARNITDAKLVLTRHPQAQLVLGRIVGSVVGDDPTAFWRENADIAVAMSQMLPRQCFMYYAKTAPPQERREAFVVAQRGQVLAADEASADTQAPGAERWPVQELCKQLRLSVDELANGFAGGPSVEISLLEPNVDDQAMLMTLAEPPEDDAGPGAAAKAAPSPAGGASRPAPAPGKPKLSVAEDLKRRETERAAESAEQQRRADEVSSGLRYVVDELGIVSCPQAELSEPEILSPFIVGKVTGDLPEGLPRKLTDSLQGKRCDVALRVDFLSEVFVESSPLARALLEERAETRTMGGRELKVLEVLAPRLGYGTLVSTGKAPHVFVSRKPDLALPDELVLELLG
;
A
#
# COMPACT_ATOMS: atom_id res chain seq x y z
N MET A 1 -6.39 24.85 -30.44
CA MET A 1 -5.57 23.81 -29.78
C MET A 1 -4.33 24.49 -29.23
N SER A 2 -4.35 24.90 -27.96
CA SER A 2 -3.15 25.43 -27.31
C SER A 2 -2.23 24.25 -27.00
N ALA A 3 -1.03 24.23 -27.57
CA ALA A 3 -0.01 23.27 -27.19
C ALA A 3 0.29 23.45 -25.70
N LEU A 4 -0.03 22.45 -24.88
CA LEU A 4 0.40 22.39 -23.49
C LEU A 4 1.92 22.31 -23.51
N SER A 5 2.59 23.36 -23.05
CA SER A 5 4.05 23.36 -22.89
C SER A 5 4.43 22.30 -21.86
N THR A 6 5.29 21.35 -22.23
CA THR A 6 5.81 20.33 -21.30
C THR A 6 6.45 21.01 -20.09
N PRO A 7 6.06 20.66 -18.85
CA PRO A 7 6.71 21.15 -17.64
C PRO A 7 8.21 20.85 -17.66
N THR A 8 9.03 21.87 -17.40
CA THR A 8 10.50 21.74 -17.45
C THR A 8 11.10 21.27 -16.13
N MET A 9 10.33 21.29 -15.05
CA MET A 9 10.71 20.80 -13.71
C MET A 9 9.58 19.93 -13.18
N HIS A 10 9.87 18.67 -12.90
CA HIS A 10 8.89 17.73 -12.38
C HIS A 10 9.56 16.60 -11.61
N GLY A 11 8.77 15.89 -10.81
CA GLY A 11 9.19 14.69 -10.09
C GLY A 11 7.98 13.95 -9.55
N GLY A 12 8.24 12.79 -8.97
CA GLY A 12 7.21 11.92 -8.44
C GLY A 12 7.71 10.53 -8.11
N VAL A 13 6.79 9.67 -7.71
CA VAL A 13 7.03 8.25 -7.49
C VAL A 13 6.15 7.46 -8.46
N LEU A 14 6.77 6.61 -9.27
CA LEU A 14 6.07 5.64 -10.12
C LEU A 14 5.94 4.33 -9.38
N VAL A 15 4.74 3.76 -9.39
CA VAL A 15 4.44 2.46 -8.78
C VAL A 15 3.63 1.62 -9.77
N PRO A 16 3.85 0.29 -9.83
CA PRO A 16 2.92 -0.61 -10.51
C PRO A 16 1.53 -0.49 -9.89
N LEU A 17 0.48 -0.58 -10.73
CA LEU A 17 -0.90 -0.70 -10.24
C LEU A 17 -1.12 -2.13 -9.71
N ASP A 18 -0.83 -2.31 -8.42
CA ASP A 18 -1.11 -3.53 -7.65
C ASP A 18 -2.01 -3.14 -6.45
N PRO A 19 -2.60 -4.11 -5.71
CA PRO A 19 -3.34 -3.79 -4.48
C PRO A 19 -2.42 -3.17 -3.42
N PHE A 20 -2.56 -1.88 -3.14
CA PHE A 20 -1.86 -1.16 -2.06
C PHE A 20 -2.80 -0.17 -1.36
N ARG A 21 -2.53 0.12 -0.08
CA ARG A 21 -3.31 1.12 0.67
C ARG A 21 -2.81 2.52 0.33
N VAL A 22 -3.64 3.29 -0.35
CA VAL A 22 -3.38 4.65 -0.78
C VAL A 22 -3.25 5.58 0.43
N SER A 23 -4.08 5.37 1.45
CA SER A 23 -4.03 6.02 2.76
C SER A 23 -2.66 5.86 3.43
N HIS A 24 -2.08 4.66 3.39
CA HIS A 24 -0.77 4.37 3.98
C HIS A 24 0.37 5.10 3.25
N LEU A 25 0.31 5.20 1.91
CA LEU A 25 1.30 5.97 1.16
C LEU A 25 1.25 7.45 1.53
N ALA A 26 0.05 8.01 1.66
CA ALA A 26 -0.14 9.39 2.09
C ALA A 26 0.33 9.60 3.54
N ALA A 27 0.02 8.67 4.45
CA ALA A 27 0.44 8.74 5.86
C ALA A 27 1.97 8.72 6.00
N VAL A 28 2.67 7.82 5.29
CA VAL A 28 4.13 7.74 5.30
C VAL A 28 4.77 9.01 4.74
N ALA A 29 4.22 9.55 3.64
CA ALA A 29 4.69 10.81 3.08
C ALA A 29 4.52 11.96 4.08
N ALA A 30 3.37 12.02 4.74
CA ALA A 30 3.06 13.02 5.75
C ALA A 30 4.00 12.95 6.95
N GLU A 31 4.22 11.76 7.50
CA GLU A 31 5.11 11.53 8.65
C GLU A 31 6.53 12.04 8.37
N LEU A 32 7.08 11.70 7.21
CA LEU A 32 8.43 12.14 6.83
C LEU A 32 8.50 13.66 6.61
N LEU A 33 7.50 14.25 5.96
CA LEU A 33 7.48 15.70 5.77
C LEU A 33 7.31 16.45 7.09
N ILE A 34 6.47 15.97 8.01
CA ILE A 34 6.30 16.53 9.35
C ILE A 34 7.61 16.43 10.13
N SER A 35 8.31 15.29 10.08
CA SER A 35 9.59 15.09 10.78
C SER A 35 10.66 16.09 10.33
N LYS A 36 10.56 16.58 9.10
CA LYS A 36 11.42 17.63 8.52
C LYS A 36 10.88 19.05 8.71
N ALA A 37 9.91 19.23 9.61
CA ALA A 37 9.24 20.50 9.91
C ALA A 37 8.64 21.19 8.68
N ARG A 38 8.21 20.42 7.67
CA ARG A 38 7.55 20.97 6.49
C ARG A 38 6.09 21.28 6.78
N ASN A 39 5.59 22.40 6.26
CA ASN A 39 4.17 22.71 6.35
C ASN A 39 3.38 21.88 5.34
N ILE A 40 2.58 20.94 5.82
CA ILE A 40 1.75 20.05 4.98
C ILE A 40 0.26 20.41 4.99
N THR A 41 -0.13 21.58 5.52
CA THR A 41 -1.56 21.91 5.77
C THR A 41 -2.45 21.85 4.53
N ASP A 42 -1.89 22.17 3.35
CA ASP A 42 -2.57 22.10 2.06
C ASP A 42 -2.00 21.00 1.15
N ALA A 43 -1.13 20.14 1.69
CA ALA A 43 -0.43 19.15 0.89
C ALA A 43 -1.31 17.93 0.62
N LYS A 44 -1.26 17.45 -0.62
CA LYS A 44 -1.99 16.25 -1.06
C LYS A 44 -1.07 15.30 -1.80
N LEU A 45 -1.32 14.01 -1.66
CA LEU A 45 -0.84 12.98 -2.58
C LEU A 45 -1.86 12.80 -3.70
N VAL A 46 -1.46 13.10 -4.92
CA VAL A 46 -2.23 12.86 -6.15
C VAL A 46 -1.68 11.62 -6.81
N LEU A 47 -2.51 10.60 -6.96
CA LEU A 47 -2.16 9.39 -7.71
C LEU A 47 -2.90 9.41 -9.04
N THR A 48 -2.18 9.34 -10.15
CA THR A 48 -2.77 9.29 -11.49
C THR A 48 -2.29 8.04 -12.20
N ARG A 49 -3.22 7.21 -12.70
CA ARG A 49 -2.88 6.01 -13.46
C ARG A 49 -2.57 6.36 -14.92
N HIS A 50 -1.60 5.69 -15.51
CA HIS A 50 -1.34 5.76 -16.95
C HIS A 50 -2.54 5.20 -17.76
N PRO A 51 -3.03 5.90 -18.80
CA PRO A 51 -4.20 5.47 -19.56
C PRO A 51 -4.10 4.06 -20.17
N GLN A 52 -2.89 3.66 -20.56
CA GLN A 52 -2.64 2.41 -21.29
C GLN A 52 -1.76 1.40 -20.55
N ALA A 53 -1.19 1.77 -19.39
CA ALA A 53 -0.21 0.95 -18.69
C ALA A 53 -0.64 0.73 -17.23
N GLN A 54 -0.21 -0.38 -16.64
CA GLN A 54 -0.47 -0.69 -15.23
C GLN A 54 0.54 0.05 -14.33
N LEU A 55 0.63 1.36 -14.50
CA LEU A 55 1.54 2.25 -13.77
C LEU A 55 0.74 3.41 -13.19
N VAL A 56 1.07 3.80 -11.97
CA VAL A 56 0.52 4.96 -11.28
C VAL A 56 1.66 5.91 -10.97
N LEU A 57 1.45 7.19 -11.25
CA LEU A 57 2.32 8.27 -10.86
C LEU A 57 1.75 8.97 -9.64
N GLY A 58 2.48 8.88 -8.54
CA GLY A 58 2.23 9.65 -7.32
C GLY A 58 2.99 10.97 -7.31
N ARG A 59 2.28 12.05 -7.02
CA ARG A 59 2.82 13.40 -6.85
C ARG A 59 2.33 14.02 -5.57
N ILE A 60 3.24 14.68 -4.86
CA ILE A 60 2.86 15.55 -3.76
C ILE A 60 2.61 16.93 -4.37
N VAL A 61 1.48 17.54 -4.03
CA VAL A 61 1.10 18.89 -4.46
C VAL A 61 0.75 19.72 -3.23
N GLY A 62 0.79 21.05 -3.37
CA GLY A 62 0.56 22.01 -2.27
C GLY A 62 1.80 22.84 -1.97
N SER A 63 1.67 23.79 -1.04
CA SER A 63 2.73 24.74 -0.69
C SER A 63 4.04 24.08 -0.22
N VAL A 64 3.96 22.84 0.25
CA VAL A 64 5.12 22.05 0.73
C VAL A 64 6.20 21.82 -0.34
N VAL A 65 5.80 21.77 -1.61
CA VAL A 65 6.72 21.52 -2.74
C VAL A 65 7.50 22.78 -3.12
N GLY A 66 6.91 23.96 -2.89
CA GLY A 66 7.45 25.23 -3.36
C GLY A 66 7.44 25.34 -4.89
N ASP A 67 8.30 26.22 -5.42
CA ASP A 67 8.38 26.52 -6.85
C ASP A 67 9.30 25.57 -7.63
N ASP A 68 10.03 24.69 -6.93
CA ASP A 68 10.98 23.74 -7.53
C ASP A 68 10.66 22.29 -7.10
N PRO A 69 9.78 21.60 -7.87
CA PRO A 69 9.49 20.19 -7.64
C PRO A 69 10.72 19.29 -7.73
N THR A 70 11.72 19.67 -8.52
CA THR A 70 12.96 18.91 -8.67
C THR A 70 13.78 18.94 -7.38
N ALA A 71 13.94 20.12 -6.79
CA ALA A 71 14.61 20.28 -5.49
C ALA A 71 13.84 19.55 -4.39
N PHE A 72 12.51 19.66 -4.35
CA PHE A 72 11.67 18.97 -3.37
C PHE A 72 11.90 17.46 -3.39
N TRP A 73 11.79 16.79 -4.55
CA TRP A 73 11.95 15.33 -4.63
C TRP A 73 13.38 14.89 -4.34
N ARG A 74 14.38 15.69 -4.69
CA ARG A 74 15.78 15.43 -4.35
C ARG A 74 16.02 15.44 -2.84
N GLU A 75 15.48 16.42 -2.13
CA GLU A 75 15.63 16.55 -0.67
C GLU A 75 14.79 15.54 0.12
N ASN A 76 13.86 14.86 -0.55
CA ASN A 76 12.89 13.95 0.06
C ASN A 76 12.92 12.54 -0.57
N ALA A 77 14.11 12.07 -0.96
CA ALA A 77 14.28 10.74 -1.55
C ALA A 77 13.92 9.57 -0.61
N ASP A 78 14.02 9.81 0.70
CA ASP A 78 13.56 8.93 1.77
C ASP A 78 12.06 8.63 1.73
N ILE A 79 11.23 9.53 1.17
CA ILE A 79 9.79 9.28 0.98
C ILE A 79 9.57 8.04 0.13
N ALA A 80 10.29 7.89 -0.98
CA ALA A 80 10.14 6.73 -1.85
C ALA A 80 10.65 5.45 -1.18
N VAL A 81 11.74 5.53 -0.41
CA VAL A 81 12.26 4.40 0.36
C VAL A 81 11.23 3.93 1.39
N ALA A 82 10.62 4.86 2.13
CA ALA A 82 9.59 4.52 3.11
C ALA A 82 8.29 4.01 2.45
N MET A 83 7.81 4.66 1.38
CA MET A 83 6.67 4.18 0.58
C MET A 83 6.89 2.75 0.07
N SER A 84 8.12 2.41 -0.34
CA SER A 84 8.46 1.07 -0.84
C SER A 84 8.28 -0.04 0.19
N GLN A 85 8.18 0.27 1.49
CA GLN A 85 7.84 -0.70 2.53
C GLN A 85 6.38 -1.14 2.47
N MET A 86 5.50 -0.26 1.98
CA MET A 86 4.05 -0.49 1.91
C MET A 86 3.61 -1.02 0.53
N LEU A 87 4.51 -0.99 -0.46
CA LEU A 87 4.23 -1.42 -1.82
C LEU A 87 4.62 -2.89 -2.03
N PRO A 88 3.81 -3.67 -2.77
CA PRO A 88 4.11 -5.08 -3.05
C PRO A 88 5.31 -5.25 -3.99
N ARG A 89 5.58 -4.24 -4.81
CA ARG A 89 6.66 -4.21 -5.81
C ARG A 89 7.52 -2.96 -5.64
N GLN A 90 8.63 -2.93 -6.38
CA GLN A 90 9.51 -1.78 -6.43
C GLN A 90 8.78 -0.51 -6.89
N CYS A 91 9.15 0.62 -6.30
CA CYS A 91 8.76 1.95 -6.76
C CYS A 91 9.95 2.69 -7.32
N PHE A 92 9.69 3.63 -8.23
CA PHE A 92 10.70 4.44 -8.89
C PHE A 92 10.43 5.90 -8.55
N MET A 93 11.22 6.47 -7.64
CA MET A 93 11.25 7.91 -7.51
C MET A 93 12.04 8.49 -8.68
N TYR A 94 11.61 9.63 -9.19
CA TYR A 94 12.39 10.39 -10.14
C TYR A 94 12.20 11.89 -9.94
N TYR A 95 13.18 12.64 -10.44
CA TYR A 95 13.05 14.07 -10.65
C TYR A 95 13.81 14.48 -11.91
N ALA A 96 13.27 15.45 -12.63
CA ALA A 96 13.84 15.97 -13.86
C ALA A 96 13.66 17.48 -13.94
N LYS A 97 14.76 18.17 -14.17
CA LYS A 97 14.84 19.54 -14.66
C LYS A 97 15.45 19.47 -16.05
N THR A 98 14.63 19.71 -17.07
CA THR A 98 15.03 19.52 -18.49
C THR A 98 15.44 20.82 -19.16
N ALA A 99 15.03 21.97 -18.61
CA ALA A 99 15.40 23.28 -19.11
C ALA A 99 15.63 24.30 -17.98
N PRO A 100 16.53 25.28 -18.19
CA PRO A 100 17.40 25.42 -19.37
C PRO A 100 18.53 24.37 -19.38
N PRO A 101 19.13 24.03 -20.55
CA PRO A 101 20.07 22.91 -20.68
C PRO A 101 21.28 22.96 -19.74
N GLN A 102 21.79 24.16 -19.46
CA GLN A 102 22.90 24.38 -18.53
C GLN A 102 22.54 24.09 -17.06
N GLU A 103 21.26 24.00 -16.73
CA GLU A 103 20.75 23.62 -15.41
C GLU A 103 20.08 22.24 -15.44
N ARG A 104 20.26 21.47 -16.52
CA ARG A 104 19.63 20.17 -16.68
C ARG A 104 20.09 19.22 -15.60
N ARG A 105 19.14 18.55 -14.96
CA ARG A 105 19.39 17.56 -13.91
C ARG A 105 18.32 16.48 -13.95
N GLU A 106 18.74 15.24 -13.90
CA GLU A 106 17.84 14.08 -13.90
C GLU A 106 18.36 13.04 -12.92
N ALA A 107 17.48 12.48 -12.12
CA ALA A 107 17.83 11.33 -11.30
C ALA A 107 16.63 10.41 -11.11
N PHE A 108 16.94 9.17 -10.77
CA PHE A 108 15.95 8.22 -10.26
C PHE A 108 16.51 7.41 -9.09
N VAL A 109 15.60 6.90 -8.27
CA VAL A 109 15.87 5.93 -7.20
C VAL A 109 14.85 4.81 -7.33
N VAL A 110 15.33 3.58 -7.43
CA VAL A 110 14.50 2.37 -7.37
C VAL A 110 14.58 1.84 -5.95
N ALA A 111 13.43 1.72 -5.29
CA ALA A 111 13.35 1.21 -3.94
C ALA A 111 12.32 0.08 -3.82
N GLN A 112 12.61 -0.89 -2.97
CA GLN A 112 11.70 -1.99 -2.62
C GLN A 112 11.90 -2.36 -1.16
N ARG A 113 10.81 -2.53 -0.41
CA ARG A 113 10.83 -2.99 0.99
C ARG A 113 11.77 -2.18 1.91
N GLY A 114 11.82 -0.87 1.70
CA GLY A 114 12.67 0.02 2.49
C GLY A 114 14.15 0.04 2.10
N GLN A 115 14.51 -0.61 0.98
CA GLN A 115 15.89 -0.68 0.50
C GLN A 115 16.01 -0.02 -0.87
N VAL A 116 17.10 0.71 -1.10
CA VAL A 116 17.47 1.24 -2.42
C VAL A 116 18.14 0.12 -3.21
N LEU A 117 17.54 -0.24 -4.35
CA LEU A 117 18.06 -1.27 -5.26
C LEU A 117 18.99 -0.69 -6.32
N ALA A 118 18.65 0.49 -6.82
CA ALA A 118 19.41 1.22 -7.82
C ALA A 118 19.16 2.72 -7.68
N ALA A 119 20.15 3.53 -8.02
CA ALA A 119 20.01 4.97 -8.14
C ALA A 119 20.99 5.46 -9.20
N ASP A 120 20.59 6.48 -9.96
CA ASP A 120 21.46 7.17 -10.91
C ASP A 120 21.08 8.66 -10.91
N GLU A 121 22.08 9.53 -11.02
CA GLU A 121 21.93 10.98 -11.02
C GLU A 121 22.90 11.60 -12.04
N ALA A 122 22.36 12.47 -12.89
CA ALA A 122 23.13 13.25 -13.83
C ALA A 122 22.76 14.73 -13.72
N SER A 123 23.77 15.58 -13.87
CA SER A 123 23.61 17.03 -13.94
C SER A 123 24.48 17.59 -15.06
N ALA A 124 24.13 18.77 -15.58
CA ALA A 124 24.91 19.45 -16.61
C ALA A 124 26.39 19.64 -16.22
N ASP A 125 26.69 19.79 -14.93
CA ASP A 125 28.05 19.95 -14.42
C ASP A 125 28.86 18.64 -14.37
N THR A 126 28.17 17.50 -14.25
CA THR A 126 28.80 16.17 -14.09
C THR A 126 28.84 15.38 -15.40
N GLN A 127 28.03 15.74 -16.39
CA GLN A 127 28.02 15.12 -17.71
C GLN A 127 29.03 15.76 -18.67
N ALA A 128 29.60 14.94 -19.56
CA ALA A 128 30.41 15.45 -20.65
C ALA A 128 29.56 16.35 -21.59
N PRO A 129 30.13 17.41 -22.18
CA PRO A 129 29.42 18.22 -23.16
C PRO A 129 28.85 17.37 -24.29
N GLY A 130 27.54 17.45 -24.54
CA GLY A 130 26.86 16.68 -25.59
C GLY A 130 26.45 15.26 -25.20
N ALA A 131 26.51 14.90 -23.92
CA ALA A 131 26.11 13.58 -23.48
C ALA A 131 24.61 13.29 -23.74
N GLU A 132 24.38 12.13 -24.37
CA GLU A 132 23.07 11.71 -24.88
C GLU A 132 22.26 10.87 -23.88
N ARG A 133 22.88 10.46 -22.77
CA ARG A 133 22.29 9.53 -21.80
C ARG A 133 21.96 10.24 -20.50
N TRP A 134 20.67 10.46 -20.29
CA TRP A 134 20.13 11.04 -19.07
C TRP A 134 19.30 10.01 -18.30
N PRO A 135 19.41 9.95 -16.95
CA PRO A 135 18.81 8.88 -16.16
C PRO A 135 17.30 8.72 -16.31
N VAL A 136 16.54 9.83 -16.30
CA VAL A 136 15.07 9.75 -16.41
C VAL A 136 14.66 9.40 -17.83
N GLN A 137 15.35 9.93 -18.84
CA GLN A 137 15.15 9.50 -20.23
C GLN A 137 15.38 8.00 -20.43
N GLU A 138 16.41 7.43 -19.82
CA GLU A 138 16.70 6.00 -19.95
C GLU A 138 15.68 5.14 -19.16
N LEU A 139 15.29 5.59 -17.97
CA LEU A 139 14.20 4.96 -17.20
C LEU A 139 12.90 4.94 -18.00
N CYS A 140 12.53 6.05 -18.63
CA CYS A 140 11.37 6.15 -19.51
C CYS A 140 11.41 5.10 -20.63
N LYS A 141 12.56 4.92 -21.31
CA LYS A 141 12.71 3.89 -22.35
C LYS A 141 12.49 2.48 -21.80
N GLN A 142 13.03 2.17 -20.62
CA GLN A 142 12.85 0.85 -19.99
C GLN A 142 11.39 0.59 -19.62
N LEU A 143 10.69 1.60 -19.12
CA LEU A 143 9.28 1.53 -18.75
C LEU A 143 8.31 1.68 -19.94
N ARG A 144 8.83 1.92 -21.15
CA ARG A 144 8.07 2.22 -22.38
C ARG A 144 7.15 3.43 -22.20
N LEU A 145 7.65 4.48 -21.56
CA LEU A 145 7.01 5.78 -21.36
C LEU A 145 7.80 6.87 -22.08
N SER A 146 7.13 7.98 -22.37
CA SER A 146 7.78 9.23 -22.77
C SER A 146 8.04 10.14 -21.57
N VAL A 147 9.01 11.05 -21.70
CA VAL A 147 9.26 12.08 -20.68
C VAL A 147 8.10 13.07 -20.61
N ASP A 148 7.44 13.34 -21.73
CA ASP A 148 6.27 14.22 -21.78
C ASP A 148 5.09 13.65 -20.99
N GLU A 149 4.85 12.33 -21.05
CA GLU A 149 3.83 11.66 -20.22
C GLU A 149 4.12 11.81 -18.74
N LEU A 150 5.39 11.63 -18.33
CA LEU A 150 5.80 11.87 -16.96
C LEU A 150 5.60 13.33 -16.58
N ALA A 151 6.11 14.29 -17.36
CA ALA A 151 6.01 15.71 -17.07
C ALA A 151 4.54 16.15 -16.90
N ASN A 152 3.67 15.73 -17.82
CA ASN A 152 2.24 16.06 -17.80
C ASN A 152 1.42 15.23 -16.81
N GLY A 153 2.04 14.30 -16.08
CA GLY A 153 1.37 13.61 -14.99
C GLY A 153 0.39 12.52 -15.41
N PHE A 154 0.61 11.87 -16.56
CA PHE A 154 -0.33 10.92 -17.16
C PHE A 154 -1.71 11.53 -17.44
N ALA A 155 -1.71 12.71 -18.08
CA ALA A 155 -2.93 13.42 -18.47
C ALA A 155 -3.95 12.50 -19.18
N GLY A 156 -5.22 12.61 -18.77
CA GLY A 156 -6.32 11.78 -19.28
C GLY A 156 -6.49 10.43 -18.56
N GLY A 157 -5.60 10.09 -17.62
CA GLY A 157 -5.74 8.92 -16.77
C GLY A 157 -6.64 9.14 -15.56
N PRO A 158 -7.23 8.06 -14.98
CA PRO A 158 -7.94 8.15 -13.71
C PRO A 158 -7.04 8.68 -12.60
N SER A 159 -7.57 9.58 -11.76
CA SER A 159 -6.80 10.23 -10.71
C SER A 159 -7.58 10.30 -9.40
N VAL A 160 -6.87 10.09 -8.30
CA VAL A 160 -7.38 10.27 -6.93
C VAL A 160 -6.50 11.25 -6.17
N GLU A 161 -7.10 11.98 -5.24
CA GLU A 161 -6.41 12.95 -4.39
C GLU A 161 -6.64 12.63 -2.92
N ILE A 162 -5.56 12.61 -2.13
CA ILE A 162 -5.59 12.28 -0.71
C ILE A 162 -4.87 13.37 0.05
N SER A 163 -5.51 13.91 1.09
CA SER A 163 -4.86 14.87 1.99
C SER A 163 -3.70 14.21 2.72
N LEU A 164 -2.53 14.84 2.75
CA LEU A 164 -1.43 14.38 3.60
C LEU A 164 -1.71 14.66 5.09
N LEU A 165 -2.51 15.68 5.39
CA LEU A 165 -2.85 16.02 6.78
C LEU A 165 -3.87 15.03 7.37
N GLU A 166 -4.79 14.55 6.55
CA GLU A 166 -5.88 13.65 6.93
C GLU A 166 -6.04 12.56 5.86
N PRO A 167 -5.16 11.54 5.83
CA PRO A 167 -5.16 10.51 4.79
C PRO A 167 -6.27 9.46 4.96
N ASN A 168 -7.37 9.81 5.62
CA ASN A 168 -8.50 8.93 5.90
C ASN A 168 -9.41 8.85 4.67
N VAL A 169 -9.18 7.82 3.86
CA VAL A 169 -9.94 7.55 2.64
C VAL A 169 -10.35 6.09 2.59
N ASP A 170 -11.42 5.80 1.86
CA ASP A 170 -11.77 4.43 1.48
C ASP A 170 -10.75 3.94 0.43
N ASP A 171 -9.75 3.19 0.88
CA ASP A 171 -8.68 2.65 0.01
C ASP A 171 -9.23 1.79 -1.13
N GLN A 172 -10.28 1.02 -0.85
CA GLN A 172 -10.90 0.17 -1.86
C GLN A 172 -11.56 1.02 -2.95
N ALA A 173 -12.33 2.04 -2.56
CA ALA A 173 -12.92 2.97 -3.51
C ALA A 173 -11.86 3.69 -4.35
N MET A 174 -10.77 4.16 -3.72
CA MET A 174 -9.69 4.86 -4.43
C MET A 174 -8.96 3.97 -5.42
N LEU A 175 -8.65 2.72 -5.04
CA LEU A 175 -8.05 1.75 -5.96
C LEU A 175 -9.00 1.38 -7.11
N MET A 176 -10.30 1.26 -6.84
CA MET A 176 -11.29 1.00 -7.89
C MET A 176 -11.34 2.16 -8.89
N THR A 177 -11.34 3.41 -8.42
CA THR A 177 -11.23 4.59 -9.31
C THR A 177 -9.97 4.56 -10.15
N LEU A 178 -8.82 4.17 -9.58
CA LEU A 178 -7.59 4.01 -10.37
C LEU A 178 -7.70 2.85 -11.37
N ALA A 179 -8.36 1.75 -11.02
CA ALA A 179 -8.49 0.56 -11.86
C ALA A 179 -9.50 0.73 -13.01
N GLU A 180 -10.40 1.71 -12.96
CA GLU A 180 -11.36 2.00 -14.03
C GLU A 180 -10.64 2.22 -15.37
N PRO A 181 -11.08 1.57 -16.45
CA PRO A 181 -10.56 1.86 -17.78
C PRO A 181 -10.95 3.29 -18.17
N PRO A 182 -10.07 4.04 -18.88
CA PRO A 182 -10.43 5.36 -19.38
C PRO A 182 -11.70 5.24 -20.23
N GLU A 183 -12.67 6.14 -20.01
CA GLU A 183 -13.85 6.23 -20.87
C GLU A 183 -13.36 6.45 -22.31
N ASP A 184 -13.68 5.51 -23.21
CA ASP A 184 -13.44 5.67 -24.63
C ASP A 184 -14.20 6.91 -25.08
N ASP A 185 -13.48 8.00 -25.31
CA ASP A 185 -13.96 9.20 -25.98
C ASP A 185 -14.19 8.84 -27.45
N ALA A 186 -15.30 8.13 -27.70
CA ALA A 186 -15.79 7.83 -29.02
C ALA A 186 -16.20 9.14 -29.68
N GLY A 187 -15.42 9.53 -30.69
CA GLY A 187 -15.67 10.67 -31.56
C GLY A 187 -17.03 10.66 -32.27
N PRO A 188 -17.29 11.71 -33.07
CA PRO A 188 -18.53 12.48 -33.04
C PRO A 188 -19.64 11.88 -33.91
N GLY A 189 -20.88 11.85 -33.39
CA GLY A 189 -22.01 11.39 -34.19
C GLY A 189 -23.39 11.48 -33.54
N ALA A 190 -23.98 12.67 -33.63
CA ALA A 190 -25.43 12.93 -33.75
C ALA A 190 -26.42 12.35 -32.72
N ALA A 191 -26.99 13.23 -31.90
CA ALA A 191 -28.44 13.45 -31.92
C ALA A 191 -28.78 14.86 -31.37
N ALA A 192 -29.16 15.73 -32.29
CA ALA A 192 -29.71 17.04 -32.00
C ALA A 192 -31.01 16.94 -31.19
N LYS A 193 -31.09 17.71 -30.10
CA LYS A 193 -32.33 18.36 -29.69
C LYS A 193 -32.03 19.82 -29.33
N ALA A 194 -32.39 20.71 -30.26
CA ALA A 194 -32.71 22.11 -30.01
C ALA A 194 -33.83 22.18 -28.95
N ALA A 195 -34.00 23.22 -28.12
CA ALA A 195 -33.79 24.66 -28.26
C ALA A 195 -33.94 25.31 -26.85
N PRO A 196 -34.06 26.64 -26.67
CA PRO A 196 -33.50 27.79 -27.39
C PRO A 196 -32.60 28.67 -26.48
N SER A 197 -31.75 29.50 -27.08
CA SER A 197 -31.07 30.61 -26.40
C SER A 197 -32.06 31.71 -25.99
N PRO A 198 -31.73 32.46 -24.92
CA PRO A 198 -31.75 33.91 -25.03
C PRO A 198 -30.38 34.52 -24.70
N ALA A 199 -30.09 35.62 -25.38
CA ALA A 199 -28.91 36.43 -25.22
C ALA A 199 -28.91 37.21 -23.90
N GLY A 200 -27.72 37.47 -23.37
CA GLY A 200 -27.41 38.68 -22.60
C GLY A 200 -27.05 38.47 -21.12
N GLY A 201 -25.89 39.01 -20.73
CA GLY A 201 -25.62 39.40 -19.34
C GLY A 201 -24.42 38.72 -18.70
N ALA A 202 -23.29 39.40 -18.71
CA ALA A 202 -22.16 39.08 -17.84
C ALA A 202 -22.52 39.31 -16.37
N SER A 203 -22.36 38.28 -15.53
CA SER A 203 -22.24 38.43 -14.08
C SER A 203 -21.51 37.21 -13.49
N ARG A 204 -20.32 37.50 -12.95
CA ARG A 204 -19.41 36.58 -12.25
C ARG A 204 -20.04 36.19 -10.89
N PRO A 205 -20.12 34.90 -10.50
CA PRO A 205 -20.63 34.53 -9.19
C PRO A 205 -19.60 34.89 -8.09
N ALA A 206 -20.09 35.47 -7.00
CA ALA A 206 -19.32 35.80 -5.81
C ALA A 206 -18.88 34.54 -5.05
N PRO A 207 -17.72 34.55 -4.35
CA PRO A 207 -17.25 33.41 -3.57
C PRO A 207 -18.15 33.15 -2.36
N ALA A 208 -18.41 31.87 -2.09
CA ALA A 208 -19.18 31.39 -0.94
C ALA A 208 -18.49 31.76 0.40
N PRO A 209 -19.26 32.00 1.47
CA PRO A 209 -18.71 32.36 2.78
C PRO A 209 -17.93 31.18 3.37
N GLY A 210 -16.69 31.44 3.79
CA GLY A 210 -15.79 30.44 4.38
C GLY A 210 -16.37 29.81 5.64
N LYS A 211 -16.22 28.49 5.75
CA LYS A 211 -16.56 27.73 6.97
C LYS A 211 -15.81 28.33 8.18
N PRO A 212 -16.44 28.43 9.36
CA PRO A 212 -15.79 28.95 10.55
C PRO A 212 -14.55 28.11 10.89
N LYS A 213 -13.42 28.78 11.10
CA LYS A 213 -12.15 28.18 11.53
C LYS A 213 -12.35 27.64 12.95
N LEU A 214 -12.46 26.32 13.10
CA LEU A 214 -12.39 25.66 14.40
C LEU A 214 -11.06 26.00 15.07
N SER A 215 -11.10 26.27 16.37
CA SER A 215 -9.90 26.62 17.12
C SER A 215 -9.00 25.40 17.31
N VAL A 216 -7.69 25.63 17.42
CA VAL A 216 -6.67 24.58 17.64
C VAL A 216 -7.00 23.68 18.84
N ALA A 217 -7.66 24.24 19.87
CA ALA A 217 -8.08 23.50 21.06
C ALA A 217 -9.27 22.55 20.79
N GLU A 218 -10.20 22.95 19.93
CA GLU A 218 -11.32 22.09 19.52
C GLU A 218 -10.86 20.97 18.58
N ASP A 219 -9.86 21.24 17.74
CA ASP A 219 -9.27 20.26 16.85
C ASP A 219 -8.45 19.19 17.60
N LEU A 220 -7.69 19.57 18.63
CA LEU A 220 -7.01 18.61 19.52
C LEU A 220 -8.00 17.69 20.24
N LYS A 221 -9.08 18.27 20.77
CA LYS A 221 -10.12 17.50 21.46
C LYS A 221 -10.85 16.54 20.51
N ARG A 222 -11.04 16.94 19.25
CA ARG A 222 -11.61 16.06 18.20
C ARG A 222 -10.66 14.90 17.86
N ARG A 223 -9.36 15.15 17.70
CA ARG A 223 -8.33 14.11 17.45
C ARG A 223 -8.24 13.10 18.59
N GLU A 224 -8.30 13.56 19.84
CA GLU A 224 -8.33 12.67 21.00
C GLU A 224 -9.60 11.81 21.02
N THR A 225 -10.74 12.41 20.66
CA THR A 225 -12.01 11.70 20.58
C THR A 225 -12.01 10.66 19.46
N GLU A 226 -11.45 10.98 18.29
CA GLU A 226 -11.36 10.07 17.14
C GLU A 226 -10.38 8.91 17.39
N ARG A 227 -9.20 9.16 17.98
CA ARG A 227 -8.28 8.09 18.40
C ARG A 227 -8.88 7.22 19.51
N ALA A 228 -9.57 7.83 20.46
CA ALA A 228 -10.28 7.08 21.49
C ALA A 228 -11.36 6.19 20.85
N ALA A 229 -12.08 6.68 19.83
CA ALA A 229 -13.08 5.91 19.11
C ALA A 229 -12.46 4.76 18.29
N GLU A 230 -11.36 5.00 17.57
CA GLU A 230 -10.65 3.96 16.80
C GLU A 230 -10.05 2.90 17.72
N SER A 231 -9.38 3.31 18.80
CA SER A 231 -8.87 2.36 19.80
C SER A 231 -9.98 1.60 20.50
N ALA A 232 -11.14 2.22 20.73
CA ALA A 232 -12.31 1.55 21.29
C ALA A 232 -12.94 0.55 20.30
N GLU A 233 -12.93 0.85 19.00
CA GLU A 233 -13.41 -0.07 17.97
C GLU A 233 -12.45 -1.24 17.76
N GLN A 234 -11.14 -0.99 17.73
CA GLN A 234 -10.11 -2.03 17.71
C GLN A 234 -10.18 -2.90 18.96
N GLN A 235 -10.34 -2.29 20.14
CA GLN A 235 -10.53 -3.03 21.39
C GLN A 235 -11.82 -3.86 21.35
N ARG A 236 -12.93 -3.29 20.87
CA ARG A 236 -14.19 -4.04 20.69
C ARG A 236 -13.98 -5.24 19.77
N ARG A 237 -13.25 -5.06 18.67
CA ARG A 237 -12.95 -6.15 17.72
C ARG A 237 -12.07 -7.22 18.36
N ALA A 238 -11.06 -6.84 19.13
CA ALA A 238 -10.22 -7.77 19.89
C ALA A 238 -11.03 -8.54 20.94
N ASP A 239 -11.90 -7.84 21.68
CA ASP A 239 -12.79 -8.42 22.69
C ASP A 239 -13.76 -9.43 22.05
N GLU A 240 -14.38 -9.08 20.91
CA GLU A 240 -15.24 -9.97 20.12
C GLU A 240 -14.50 -11.25 19.71
N VAL A 241 -13.29 -11.11 19.15
CA VAL A 241 -12.45 -12.24 18.72
C VAL A 241 -12.05 -13.12 19.91
N SER A 242 -11.75 -12.53 21.06
CA SER A 242 -11.37 -13.27 22.27
C SER A 242 -12.55 -14.05 22.89
N SER A 243 -13.78 -13.53 22.78
CA SER A 243 -14.97 -14.10 23.43
C SER A 243 -15.47 -15.43 22.83
N GLY A 244 -15.03 -15.77 21.60
CA GLY A 244 -15.44 -16.97 20.86
C GLY A 244 -14.26 -17.79 20.32
N LEU A 245 -13.09 -17.65 20.94
CA LEU A 245 -11.84 -18.19 20.42
C LEU A 245 -11.84 -19.72 20.41
N ARG A 246 -11.83 -20.32 19.22
CA ARG A 246 -11.62 -21.76 19.05
C ARG A 246 -10.15 -22.07 19.25
N TYR A 247 -9.83 -23.23 19.82
CA TYR A 247 -8.45 -23.68 19.98
C TYR A 247 -8.36 -25.20 20.02
N VAL A 248 -7.16 -25.70 19.76
CA VAL A 248 -6.77 -27.10 19.98
C VAL A 248 -5.48 -27.14 20.79
N VAL A 249 -5.31 -28.19 21.60
CA VAL A 249 -4.09 -28.41 22.39
C VAL A 249 -3.41 -29.65 21.87
N ASP A 250 -2.10 -29.55 21.64
CA ASP A 250 -1.26 -30.66 21.21
C ASP A 250 0.02 -30.75 22.04
N GLU A 251 0.97 -31.57 21.59
CA GLU A 251 2.24 -31.76 22.29
C GLU A 251 3.07 -30.48 22.37
N LEU A 252 3.06 -29.66 21.30
CA LEU A 252 3.84 -28.43 21.18
C LEU A 252 3.23 -27.26 21.96
N GLY A 253 1.92 -27.27 22.18
CA GLY A 253 1.23 -26.25 22.97
C GLY A 253 -0.23 -26.09 22.57
N ILE A 254 -0.63 -24.85 22.34
CA ILE A 254 -1.99 -24.48 21.96
C ILE A 254 -1.99 -23.79 20.60
N VAL A 255 -2.95 -24.15 19.75
CA VAL A 255 -3.20 -23.46 18.48
C VAL A 255 -4.57 -22.82 18.56
N SER A 256 -4.62 -21.49 18.54
CA SER A 256 -5.88 -20.74 18.52
C SER A 256 -6.33 -20.48 17.08
N CYS A 257 -7.62 -20.33 16.90
CA CYS A 257 -8.25 -20.01 15.62
C CYS A 257 -9.15 -18.78 15.82
N PRO A 258 -8.56 -17.58 15.93
CA PRO A 258 -9.31 -16.34 16.02
C PRO A 258 -10.08 -16.08 14.72
N GLN A 259 -11.27 -15.49 14.84
CA GLN A 259 -12.07 -15.05 13.69
C GLN A 259 -11.55 -13.70 13.17
N ALA A 260 -10.34 -13.73 12.63
CA ALA A 260 -9.62 -12.57 12.10
C ALA A 260 -8.89 -12.95 10.80
N GLU A 261 -8.51 -11.95 10.03
CA GLU A 261 -7.76 -12.09 8.78
C GLU A 261 -6.25 -11.90 9.01
N LEU A 262 -5.42 -12.44 8.10
CA LEU A 262 -3.97 -12.19 8.15
C LEU A 262 -3.60 -10.71 8.06
N SER A 263 -4.51 -9.88 7.52
CA SER A 263 -4.39 -8.43 7.43
C SER A 263 -4.56 -7.70 8.78
N GLU A 264 -4.97 -8.41 9.85
CA GLU A 264 -5.23 -7.89 11.20
C GLU A 264 -4.13 -8.31 12.23
N PRO A 265 -2.86 -7.91 12.04
CA PRO A 265 -1.76 -8.42 12.86
C PRO A 265 -1.85 -8.02 14.32
N GLU A 266 -2.47 -6.89 14.67
CA GLU A 266 -2.61 -6.43 16.04
C GLU A 266 -3.53 -7.33 16.88
N ILE A 267 -4.55 -7.92 16.23
CA ILE A 267 -5.45 -8.89 16.86
C ILE A 267 -4.78 -10.26 16.97
N LEU A 268 -3.95 -10.62 16.00
CA LEU A 268 -3.33 -11.96 15.91
C LEU A 268 -2.04 -12.10 16.72
N SER A 269 -1.22 -11.05 16.79
CA SER A 269 0.10 -11.07 17.44
C SER A 269 0.09 -11.58 18.89
N PRO A 270 -0.92 -11.24 19.74
CA PRO A 270 -0.99 -11.77 21.10
C PRO A 270 -1.04 -13.30 21.17
N PHE A 271 -1.53 -13.96 20.12
CA PHE A 271 -1.68 -15.42 20.07
C PHE A 271 -0.49 -16.14 19.44
N ILE A 272 0.57 -15.43 19.02
CA ILE A 272 1.79 -16.01 18.46
C ILE A 272 2.92 -15.86 19.49
N VAL A 273 3.06 -16.86 20.34
CA VAL A 273 4.02 -16.88 21.45
C VAL A 273 4.91 -18.10 21.33
N GLY A 274 6.20 -17.88 21.02
CA GLY A 274 7.17 -18.97 20.87
C GLY A 274 7.46 -19.74 22.16
N LYS A 275 7.21 -19.13 23.33
CA LYS A 275 7.33 -19.74 24.64
C LYS A 275 6.42 -19.02 25.64
N VAL A 276 5.36 -19.68 26.10
CA VAL A 276 4.42 -19.14 27.08
C VAL A 276 5.12 -18.99 28.42
N THR A 277 5.06 -17.77 28.96
CA THR A 277 5.57 -17.41 30.29
C THR A 277 4.55 -16.55 31.00
N GLY A 278 3.97 -17.05 32.09
CA GLY A 278 2.86 -16.37 32.78
C GLY A 278 1.52 -16.69 32.12
N ASP A 279 0.59 -15.74 32.13
CA ASP A 279 -0.78 -15.97 31.67
C ASP A 279 -0.88 -16.24 30.17
N LEU A 280 -1.89 -17.03 29.79
CA LEU A 280 -2.26 -17.23 28.40
C LEU A 280 -2.88 -15.95 27.82
N PRO A 281 -2.79 -15.75 26.49
CA PRO A 281 -3.49 -14.69 25.79
C PRO A 281 -4.98 -14.64 26.14
N GLU A 282 -5.54 -13.43 26.14
CA GLU A 282 -6.95 -13.20 26.46
C GLU A 282 -7.88 -13.98 25.52
N GLY A 283 -8.96 -14.53 26.07
CA GLY A 283 -9.86 -15.46 25.36
C GLY A 283 -9.47 -16.93 25.46
N LEU A 284 -8.21 -17.26 25.79
CA LEU A 284 -7.81 -18.66 26.04
C LEU A 284 -8.14 -19.10 27.48
N PRO A 285 -8.43 -20.40 27.71
CA PRO A 285 -8.84 -20.87 29.03
C PRO A 285 -7.69 -20.80 30.05
N ARG A 286 -7.83 -19.95 31.07
CA ARG A 286 -6.86 -19.79 32.17
C ARG A 286 -6.50 -21.08 32.89
N LYS A 287 -7.40 -22.08 32.90
CA LYS A 287 -7.13 -23.42 33.46
C LYS A 287 -5.99 -24.16 32.76
N LEU A 288 -5.61 -23.76 31.55
CA LEU A 288 -4.52 -24.34 30.78
C LEU A 288 -3.18 -23.61 31.00
N THR A 289 -3.17 -22.49 31.72
CA THR A 289 -1.96 -21.67 31.89
C THR A 289 -0.80 -22.48 32.45
N ASP A 290 -1.01 -23.22 33.53
CA ASP A 290 0.06 -23.98 34.18
C ASP A 290 0.58 -25.13 33.30
N SER A 291 -0.30 -25.82 32.57
CA SER A 291 0.07 -26.96 31.72
C SER A 291 0.76 -26.55 30.40
N LEU A 292 0.61 -25.29 30.00
CA LEU A 292 1.19 -24.73 28.79
C LEU A 292 2.45 -23.89 29.06
N GLN A 293 2.91 -23.76 30.31
CA GLN A 293 4.16 -23.04 30.59
C GLN A 293 5.34 -23.64 29.81
N GLY A 294 6.11 -22.77 29.15
CA GLY A 294 7.24 -23.17 28.32
C GLY A 294 6.87 -23.75 26.95
N LYS A 295 5.57 -23.96 26.67
CA LYS A 295 5.05 -24.42 25.37
C LYS A 295 4.76 -23.24 24.44
N ARG A 296 4.31 -23.53 23.21
CA ARG A 296 3.96 -22.52 22.21
C ARG A 296 2.49 -22.13 22.27
N CYS A 297 2.20 -20.89 21.90
CA CYS A 297 0.89 -20.46 21.43
C CYS A 297 1.05 -20.11 19.95
N ASP A 298 0.30 -20.76 19.07
CA ASP A 298 0.33 -20.53 17.63
C ASP A 298 -1.09 -20.22 17.15
N VAL A 299 -1.22 -19.70 15.92
CA VAL A 299 -2.52 -19.43 15.28
C VAL A 299 -2.73 -20.32 14.06
N ALA A 300 -3.99 -20.67 13.78
CA ALA A 300 -4.43 -21.27 12.53
C ALA A 300 -5.58 -20.44 11.94
N LEU A 301 -5.39 -19.95 10.72
CA LEU A 301 -6.27 -18.99 10.06
C LEU A 301 -6.64 -19.45 8.67
N ARG A 302 -7.87 -19.17 8.27
CA ARG A 302 -8.30 -19.30 6.89
C ARG A 302 -7.72 -18.15 6.07
N VAL A 303 -7.24 -18.46 4.88
CA VAL A 303 -6.66 -17.52 3.92
C VAL A 303 -7.36 -17.70 2.59
N ASP A 304 -8.04 -16.66 2.13
CA ASP A 304 -8.79 -16.73 0.88
C ASP A 304 -7.92 -16.33 -0.32
N PHE A 305 -6.88 -15.51 -0.12
CA PHE A 305 -5.99 -15.06 -1.19
C PHE A 305 -4.52 -15.44 -0.94
N LEU A 306 -3.89 -16.14 -1.91
CA LEU A 306 -2.47 -16.49 -1.84
C LEU A 306 -1.55 -15.26 -1.73
N SER A 307 -1.96 -14.11 -2.25
CA SER A 307 -1.20 -12.86 -2.19
C SER A 307 -1.03 -12.30 -0.77
N GLU A 308 -1.77 -12.80 0.22
CA GLU A 308 -1.62 -12.42 1.63
C GLU A 308 -0.35 -12.97 2.27
N VAL A 309 0.25 -14.01 1.67
CA VAL A 309 1.47 -14.66 2.16
C VAL A 309 2.58 -14.61 1.12
N PHE A 310 3.83 -14.70 1.58
CA PHE A 310 5.01 -14.49 0.75
C PHE A 310 5.89 -15.73 0.75
N VAL A 311 6.54 -15.98 -0.37
CA VAL A 311 7.69 -16.89 -0.46
C VAL A 311 8.89 -16.04 -0.83
N GLU A 312 9.94 -16.11 -0.01
CA GLU A 312 11.12 -15.23 -0.12
C GLU A 312 10.70 -13.74 -0.13
N SER A 313 10.84 -13.08 -1.28
CA SER A 313 10.55 -11.67 -1.47
C SER A 313 9.30 -11.37 -2.31
N SER A 314 8.51 -12.38 -2.65
CA SER A 314 7.38 -12.22 -3.58
C SER A 314 6.06 -12.74 -2.99
N PRO A 315 4.93 -12.06 -3.23
CA PRO A 315 3.62 -12.61 -2.90
C PRO A 315 3.44 -13.97 -3.55
N LEU A 316 2.83 -14.91 -2.82
CA LEU A 316 2.65 -16.26 -3.33
C LEU A 316 1.64 -16.25 -4.48
N ALA A 317 2.07 -16.78 -5.62
CA ALA A 317 1.22 -17.04 -6.76
C ALA A 317 0.93 -18.54 -6.87
N ARG A 318 -0.19 -18.89 -7.50
CA ARG A 318 -0.60 -20.28 -7.68
C ARG A 318 0.46 -21.15 -8.37
N ALA A 319 1.11 -20.64 -9.41
CA ALA A 319 2.16 -21.38 -10.12
C ALA A 319 3.31 -21.75 -9.18
N LEU A 320 3.72 -20.82 -8.32
CA LEU A 320 4.79 -21.04 -7.34
C LEU A 320 4.38 -22.02 -6.23
N LEU A 321 3.12 -21.95 -5.78
CA LEU A 321 2.56 -22.95 -4.87
C LEU A 321 2.58 -24.34 -5.51
N GLU A 322 2.20 -24.45 -6.79
CA GLU A 322 2.17 -25.74 -7.48
C GLU A 322 3.56 -26.33 -7.71
N GLU A 323 4.56 -25.48 -7.93
CA GLU A 323 5.96 -25.85 -8.15
C GLU A 323 6.71 -26.21 -6.86
N ARG A 324 6.54 -25.41 -5.80
CA ARG A 324 7.39 -25.49 -4.60
C ARG A 324 6.76 -26.19 -3.41
N ALA A 325 5.44 -26.35 -3.38
CA ALA A 325 4.80 -27.00 -2.25
C ALA A 325 5.11 -28.50 -2.23
N GLU A 326 5.31 -29.01 -1.03
CA GLU A 326 5.44 -30.43 -0.78
C GLU A 326 4.04 -31.05 -0.62
N THR A 327 3.86 -32.26 -1.14
CA THR A 327 2.63 -33.02 -0.89
C THR A 327 2.74 -33.71 0.46
N ARG A 328 1.79 -33.43 1.35
CA ARG A 328 1.66 -34.06 2.66
C ARG A 328 0.28 -34.67 2.83
N THR A 329 0.23 -35.88 3.37
CA THR A 329 -1.04 -36.53 3.70
C THR A 329 -1.49 -36.11 5.09
N MET A 330 -2.67 -35.51 5.22
CA MET A 330 -3.30 -35.12 6.49
C MET A 330 -4.74 -35.64 6.49
N GLY A 331 -5.12 -36.42 7.51
CA GLY A 331 -6.46 -37.05 7.58
C GLY A 331 -6.87 -37.84 6.33
N GLY A 332 -5.90 -38.47 5.64
CA GLY A 332 -6.14 -39.24 4.41
C GLY A 332 -6.33 -38.40 3.14
N ARG A 333 -6.20 -37.06 3.21
CA ARG A 333 -6.18 -36.15 2.05
C ARG A 333 -4.75 -35.77 1.70
N GLU A 334 -4.43 -35.76 0.41
CA GLU A 334 -3.17 -35.18 -0.09
C GLU A 334 -3.33 -33.65 -0.18
N LEU A 335 -2.51 -32.93 0.58
CA LEU A 335 -2.51 -31.47 0.66
C LEU A 335 -1.15 -30.93 0.23
N LYS A 336 -1.15 -29.72 -0.31
CA LYS A 336 0.05 -28.95 -0.62
C LYS A 336 0.44 -28.12 0.60
N VAL A 337 1.71 -28.24 1.00
CA VAL A 337 2.28 -27.59 2.18
C VAL A 337 3.51 -26.79 1.77
N LEU A 338 3.57 -25.53 2.19
CA LEU A 338 4.67 -24.63 1.84
C LEU A 338 5.01 -23.71 3.01
N GLU A 339 6.31 -23.52 3.29
CA GLU A 339 6.76 -22.46 4.20
C GLU A 339 6.50 -21.09 3.55
N VAL A 340 5.80 -20.23 4.27
CA VAL A 340 5.49 -18.87 3.83
C VAL A 340 5.75 -17.87 4.94
N LEU A 341 5.93 -16.61 4.55
CA LEU A 341 5.99 -15.46 5.44
C LEU A 341 4.64 -14.75 5.43
N ALA A 342 3.97 -14.71 6.57
CA ALA A 342 2.83 -13.83 6.80
C ALA A 342 3.35 -12.46 7.27
N PRO A 343 3.00 -11.35 6.59
CA PRO A 343 3.45 -10.01 6.97
C PRO A 343 3.16 -9.71 8.44
N ARG A 344 4.16 -9.22 9.19
CA ARG A 344 4.08 -8.83 10.61
C ARG A 344 3.81 -9.97 11.60
N LEU A 345 3.40 -11.16 11.15
CA LEU A 345 3.19 -12.36 11.98
C LEU A 345 4.38 -13.33 11.93
N GLY A 346 5.18 -13.28 10.87
CA GLY A 346 6.38 -14.09 10.71
C GLY A 346 6.17 -15.35 9.87
N TYR A 347 7.12 -16.26 9.96
CA TYR A 347 7.13 -17.49 9.16
C TYR A 347 6.15 -18.52 9.71
N GLY A 348 5.48 -19.22 8.79
CA GLY A 348 4.55 -20.28 9.09
C GLY A 348 4.38 -21.20 7.90
N THR A 349 3.35 -22.04 7.98
CA THR A 349 3.04 -23.04 6.98
C THR A 349 1.71 -22.71 6.34
N LEU A 350 1.69 -22.60 5.02
CA LEU A 350 0.46 -22.58 4.25
C LEU A 350 0.10 -24.00 3.84
N VAL A 351 -1.13 -24.40 4.14
CA VAL A 351 -1.73 -25.68 3.74
C VAL A 351 -2.85 -25.41 2.73
N SER A 352 -2.89 -26.18 1.65
CA SER A 352 -3.85 -25.96 0.56
C SER A 352 -4.24 -27.24 -0.15
N THR A 353 -5.48 -27.28 -0.65
CA THR A 353 -5.97 -28.29 -1.62
C THR A 353 -5.62 -27.93 -3.08
N GLY A 354 -4.87 -26.84 -3.31
CA GLY A 354 -4.64 -26.22 -4.61
C GLY A 354 -5.70 -25.19 -5.02
N LYS A 355 -6.77 -25.04 -4.23
CA LYS A 355 -7.80 -24.02 -4.38
C LYS A 355 -8.14 -23.40 -3.02
N ALA A 356 -8.70 -22.20 -3.03
CA ALA A 356 -9.21 -21.57 -1.82
C ALA A 356 -10.41 -22.36 -1.24
N PRO A 357 -10.59 -22.38 0.09
CA PRO A 357 -9.75 -21.69 1.07
C PRO A 357 -8.40 -22.38 1.30
N HIS A 358 -7.42 -21.58 1.71
CA HIS A 358 -6.12 -22.02 2.19
C HIS A 358 -6.09 -21.87 3.73
N VAL A 359 -5.13 -22.50 4.40
CA VAL A 359 -4.96 -22.36 5.85
C VAL A 359 -3.52 -21.98 6.16
N PHE A 360 -3.33 -20.89 6.88
CA PHE A 360 -2.04 -20.51 7.44
C PHE A 360 -1.96 -20.98 8.90
N VAL A 361 -0.87 -21.65 9.25
CA VAL A 361 -0.53 -22.00 10.64
C VAL A 361 0.79 -21.33 10.99
N SER A 362 0.88 -20.65 12.13
CA SER A 362 2.12 -19.97 12.58
C SER A 362 3.19 -20.95 13.11
N ARG A 363 3.36 -22.08 12.43
CA ARG A 363 4.38 -23.10 12.66
C ARG A 363 5.13 -23.34 11.36
N LYS A 364 6.43 -23.59 11.46
CA LYS A 364 7.22 -24.01 10.29
C LYS A 364 6.85 -25.44 9.86
N PRO A 365 7.10 -25.83 8.60
CA PRO A 365 6.64 -27.11 8.08
C PRO A 365 7.23 -28.34 8.77
N ASP A 366 8.41 -28.18 9.41
CA ASP A 366 9.10 -29.20 10.19
C ASP A 366 8.43 -29.50 11.54
N LEU A 367 7.57 -28.60 12.01
CA LEU A 367 6.77 -28.80 13.21
C LEU A 367 5.47 -29.57 12.90
N ALA A 368 4.98 -30.30 13.90
CA ALA A 368 3.67 -30.93 13.80
C ALA A 368 2.57 -29.86 13.61
N LEU A 369 1.66 -30.10 12.66
CA LEU A 369 0.50 -29.24 12.40
C LEU A 369 -0.74 -29.84 13.08
N PRO A 370 -1.73 -29.02 13.46
CA PRO A 370 -2.98 -29.52 14.04
C PRO A 370 -3.91 -30.04 12.92
N ASP A 371 -3.71 -31.29 12.48
CA ASP A 371 -4.37 -31.89 11.31
C ASP A 371 -5.89 -31.71 11.30
N GLU A 372 -6.58 -32.05 12.39
CA GLU A 372 -8.04 -31.96 12.47
C GLU A 372 -8.54 -30.52 12.28
N LEU A 373 -7.90 -29.55 12.94
CA LEU A 373 -8.25 -28.14 12.83
C LEU A 373 -7.97 -27.61 11.42
N VAL A 374 -6.83 -27.97 10.82
CA VAL A 374 -6.50 -27.56 9.45
C VAL A 374 -7.52 -28.10 8.46
N LEU A 375 -7.91 -29.37 8.59
CA LEU A 375 -8.90 -29.98 7.71
C LEU A 375 -10.28 -29.35 7.88
N GLU A 376 -10.69 -29.05 9.10
CA GLU A 376 -11.94 -28.32 9.38
C GLU A 376 -11.95 -26.94 8.70
N LEU A 377 -10.84 -26.21 8.76
CA LEU A 377 -10.72 -24.88 8.15
C LEU A 377 -10.67 -24.90 6.62
N LEU A 378 -10.18 -26.00 6.03
CA LEU A 378 -10.13 -26.19 4.58
C LEU A 378 -11.49 -26.56 3.96
N GLY A 379 -12.40 -27.18 4.73
CA GLY A 379 -13.68 -27.71 4.23
C GLY A 379 -13.62 -29.18 3.84
#